data_AF-A0A2I6QMG4-F1
#
_entry.id   AF-A0A2I6QMG4-F1
#
_cell.length_a   1.000
_cell.length_b   1.000
_cell.length_c   1.000
_cell.angle_alpha   90.00
_cell.angle_beta   90.00
_cell.angle_gamma   90.00
#
_symmetry.space_group_name_H-M   'P 1'
#
loop_
_entity.id
_entity.type
_entity.pdbx_description
1 polymer ?
#
loop_
_entity_poly.entity_id
_entity_poly.type
_entity_poly.pdbx_seq_one_letter_code
_entity_poly.pdbx_strand_id
1 'polypeptide(L)' 'MLATKAALRKRLNMDELEKTPEGLDKANKLYAQEVGQHGPLACASPAIAGGRLYLRLKSGLACYDLSNRGVAAK' A
#
# COMPACT_ATOMS: atom_id res chain seq x y z
N MET A 1 -5.88 -1.85 -7.11
CA MET A 1 -5.85 -0.38 -6.94
C MET A 1 -4.89 -0.03 -5.82
N LEU A 2 -3.90 0.83 -6.09
CA LEU A 2 -3.09 1.44 -5.03
C LEU A 2 -3.85 2.68 -4.55
N ALA A 3 -4.33 2.68 -3.31
CA ALA A 3 -5.01 3.85 -2.74
C ALA A 3 -4.03 5.03 -2.66
N THR A 4 -4.50 6.25 -2.95
CA THR A 4 -3.67 7.44 -2.80
C THR A 4 -3.39 7.72 -1.32
N LYS A 5 -2.25 8.38 -1.02
CA LYS A 5 -1.92 8.80 0.35
C LYS A 5 -3.05 9.63 0.97
N ALA A 6 -3.69 10.52 0.19
CA ALA A 6 -4.82 11.32 0.64
C ALA A 6 -6.04 10.46 1.02
N ALA A 7 -6.38 9.45 0.22
CA ALA A 7 -7.47 8.54 0.53
C ALA A 7 -7.20 7.75 1.82
N LEU A 8 -5.96 7.32 2.05
CA LEU A 8 -5.57 6.62 3.27
C LEU A 8 -5.62 7.54 4.50
N ARG A 9 -5.13 8.78 4.40
CA ARG A 9 -5.21 9.78 5.48
C ARG A 9 -6.65 10.08 5.88
N LYS A 10 -7.54 10.26 4.90
CA LYS A 10 -8.97 10.47 5.13
C LYS A 10 -9.62 9.27 5.79
N ARG A 11 -9.35 8.05 5.30
CA ARG A 11 -9.89 6.81 5.87
C ARG A 11 -9.47 6.60 7.33
N LEU A 12 -8.24 6.96 7.66
CA LEU A 12 -7.68 6.81 9.00
C LEU A 12 -7.94 8.02 9.91
N ASN A 13 -8.71 9.03 9.45
CA ASN A 13 -8.99 10.27 10.18
C ASN A 13 -7.74 10.93 10.79
N MET A 14 -6.61 10.91 10.06
CA MET A 14 -5.33 11.39 10.56
C MET A 14 -5.33 12.89 10.86
N ASP A 15 -6.06 13.67 10.05
CA ASP A 15 -6.12 15.13 10.20
C ASP A 15 -6.84 15.55 11.50
N GLU A 16 -7.75 14.72 12.02
CA GLU A 16 -8.38 14.95 13.32
C GLU A 16 -7.49 14.48 14.47
N LEU A 17 -6.80 13.35 14.31
CA LEU A 17 -5.83 12.84 15.29
C LEU A 17 -4.72 13.85 15.55
N GLU A 18 -4.17 14.45 14.48
CA GLU A 18 -3.05 15.42 14.52
C GLU A 18 -3.37 16.71 15.30
N LYS A 19 -4.65 17.05 15.54
CA LYS A 19 -5.05 18.22 16.35
C LYS A 19 -4.83 18.05 17.85
N THR A 20 -4.57 16.83 18.31
CA THR A 20 -4.33 16.54 19.74
C THR A 20 -2.86 16.76 20.12
N PRO A 21 -2.52 17.00 21.41
CA PRO A 21 -1.14 17.27 21.85
C PRO A 21 -0.12 16.18 21.51
N GLU A 22 -0.57 14.93 21.33
CA GLU A 22 0.25 13.76 20.91
C GLU A 22 -0.20 13.22 19.54
N GLY A 23 -0.96 14.03 18.80
CA GLY A 23 -1.71 13.60 17.63
C GLY A 23 -0.85 13.11 16.49
N LEU A 24 0.26 13.80 16.25
CA LEU A 24 1.21 13.47 15.20
C LEU A 24 1.83 12.09 15.39
N ASP A 25 2.28 11.77 16.61
CA ASP A 25 2.88 10.47 16.92
C ASP A 25 1.85 9.34 16.82
N LYS A 26 0.62 9.58 17.28
CA LYS A 26 -0.48 8.60 17.16
C LYS A 26 -0.85 8.36 15.69
N ALA A 27 -0.96 9.43 14.90
CA ALA A 27 -1.23 9.33 13.46
C ALA A 27 -0.12 8.56 12.72
N ASN A 28 1.15 8.84 13.04
CA ASN A 28 2.29 8.14 12.46
C ASN A 28 2.32 6.65 12.81
N LYS A 29 2.07 6.31 14.09
CA LYS A 29 1.98 4.91 14.54
C LYS A 29 0.83 4.18 13.84
N LEU A 30 -0.35 4.80 13.78
CA LEU A 30 -1.52 4.23 13.11
C LEU A 30 -1.25 3.98 11.62
N TYR A 31 -0.65 4.95 10.92
CA TYR A 31 -0.29 4.79 9.51
C TYR A 31 0.75 3.68 9.31
N ALA A 32 1.76 3.59 10.16
CA ALA A 32 2.76 2.54 10.09
C ALA A 32 2.16 1.14 10.30
N GLN A 33 1.20 1.00 11.22
CA GLN A 33 0.48 -0.25 11.49
C GLN A 33 -0.45 -0.64 10.34
N GLU A 34 -1.31 0.27 9.90
CA GLU A 34 -2.41 0.00 8.96
C GLU A 34 -2.00 0.07 7.48
N VAL A 35 -0.87 0.70 7.17
CA VAL A 35 -0.39 0.89 5.78
C VAL A 35 1.04 0.42 5.63
N GLY A 36 1.93 0.82 6.53
CA GLY A 36 3.37 0.50 6.46
C GLY A 36 3.70 -1.00 6.53
N GLN A 37 2.81 -1.82 7.09
CA GLN A 37 2.98 -3.27 7.11
C GLN A 37 2.52 -3.98 5.83
N HIS A 38 1.79 -3.30 4.93
CA HIS A 38 1.20 -3.90 3.74
C HIS A 38 2.07 -3.82 2.47
N GLY A 39 3.38 -3.62 2.63
CA GLY A 39 4.34 -3.53 1.53
C GLY A 39 5.09 -4.82 1.21
N PRO A 40 5.93 -4.79 0.15
CA PRO A 40 6.90 -5.83 -0.14
C PRO A 40 7.82 -6.06 1.06
N LEU A 41 8.26 -7.30 1.27
CA LEU A 41 9.32 -7.56 2.25
C LEU A 41 10.59 -6.78 1.82
N ALA A 42 11.35 -6.24 2.77
CA ALA A 42 12.50 -5.38 2.47
C ALA A 42 13.55 -6.05 1.55
N CYS A 43 13.67 -7.38 1.63
CA CYS A 43 14.55 -8.19 0.77
C CYS A 43 13.75 -9.18 -0.08
N ALA A 44 12.63 -8.75 -0.67
CA ALA A 44 11.88 -9.59 -1.60
C ALA A 44 12.61 -9.68 -2.96
N SER A 45 12.79 -10.90 -3.48
CA SER A 45 13.18 -11.13 -4.88
C SER A 45 11.93 -11.35 -5.72
N PRO A 46 11.50 -10.38 -6.56
CA PRO A 46 10.32 -10.56 -7.40
C PRO A 46 10.59 -11.59 -8.50
N ALA A 47 9.56 -12.32 -8.92
CA ALA A 47 9.62 -13.24 -10.04
C ALA A 47 8.65 -12.81 -11.14
N ILE A 48 9.07 -12.90 -12.40
CA ILE A 48 8.23 -12.64 -13.57
C ILE A 48 8.10 -13.93 -14.36
N ALA A 49 6.86 -14.39 -14.57
CA ALA A 49 6.57 -15.58 -15.36
C ALA A 49 5.17 -15.47 -15.98
N GLY A 50 5.05 -15.80 -17.27
CA GLY A 50 3.75 -15.85 -17.97
C GLY A 50 2.97 -14.53 -17.92
N GLY A 51 3.65 -13.39 -18.06
CA GLY A 51 3.01 -12.06 -18.02
C GLY A 51 2.55 -11.62 -16.62
N ARG A 52 3.00 -12.28 -15.55
CA ARG A 52 2.64 -11.95 -14.17
C ARG A 52 3.87 -11.64 -13.34
N LEU A 53 3.75 -10.65 -12.45
CA LEU A 53 4.72 -10.31 -11.41
C LEU A 53 4.27 -10.92 -10.09
N TYR A 54 5.11 -11.75 -9.49
CA TYR A 54 4.92 -12.34 -8.17
C TYR A 54 5.82 -11.62 -7.16
N LEU A 55 5.23 -11.13 -6.07
CA LEU A 55 5.94 -10.35 -5.06
C LEU A 55 5.58 -10.83 -3.65
N ARG A 56 6.59 -11.23 -2.87
CA ARG A 56 6.43 -11.55 -1.46
C ARG A 56 6.21 -10.25 -0.67
N LEU A 57 5.01 -10.09 -0.12
CA LEU A 57 4.68 -9.06 0.88
C LEU A 57 5.13 -9.53 2.26
N LYS A 58 5.02 -8.70 3.30
CA LYS A 58 5.23 -9.17 4.69
C LYS A 58 4.21 -10.26 5.06
N SER A 59 2.92 -10.00 4.83
CA SER A 59 1.81 -10.86 5.26
C SER A 59 1.30 -11.87 4.22
N GLY A 60 1.88 -11.91 3.02
CA GLY A 60 1.46 -12.88 2.00
C GLY A 60 2.22 -12.77 0.68
N LEU A 61 1.60 -13.25 -0.40
CA LEU A 61 2.09 -13.20 -1.77
C LEU A 61 1.10 -12.39 -2.63
N ALA A 62 1.61 -11.42 -3.38
CA ALA A 62 0.85 -10.69 -4.39
C ALA A 62 1.19 -11.20 -5.79
N CYS A 63 0.18 -11.27 -6.66
CA CYS A 63 0.32 -11.54 -8.09
C CYS A 63 -0.30 -10.38 -8.86
N TYR A 64 0.51 -9.68 -9.66
CA TYR A 64 0.06 -8.62 -10.54
C TYR A 64 0.07 -9.11 -11.98
N ASP A 65 -1.02 -8.90 -12.70
CA ASP A 65 -1.07 -9.12 -14.14
C ASP A 65 -0.39 -7.94 -14.84
N LEU A 66 0.66 -8.23 -15.63
CA LEU A 66 1.38 -7.25 -16.43
C LEU A 66 0.81 -7.15 -17.86
N SER A 67 -0.19 -7.98 -18.18
CA SER A 67 -0.90 -7.88 -19.45
C SER A 67 -1.62 -6.54 -19.49
N ASN A 68 -1.22 -5.67 -20.43
CA ASN A 68 -1.85 -4.38 -20.61
C ASN A 68 -3.28 -4.54 -21.17
N ARG A 69 -4.26 -4.79 -20.29
CA ARG A 69 -5.69 -4.79 -20.62
C ARG A 69 -6.37 -3.48 -20.22
N GLY A 70 -5.63 -2.38 -20.24
CA GLY A 70 -5.98 -1.15 -19.54
C GLY A 70 -5.82 0.16 -20.31
N VAL A 71 -5.87 0.14 -21.65
CA VAL A 71 -6.50 1.23 -22.42
C VAL A 71 -7.20 0.55 -23.60
N ALA A 72 -8.52 0.45 -23.54
CA ALA A 72 -9.29 0.12 -24.74
C ALA A 72 -8.96 1.18 -25.79
N ALA A 73 -8.36 0.76 -26.90
CA ALA A 73 -8.26 1.58 -28.10
C ALA A 73 -9.69 2.00 -28.46
N LYS A 74 -9.93 3.31 -28.43
CA LYS A 74 -11.13 3.92 -29.00
C LYS A 74 -10.83 4.29 -30.44
#